data_AF-A0A7J8Q649-F1
#
_entry.id   AF-A0A7J8Q649-F1
#
_cell.length_a   1.000
_cell.length_b   1.000
_cell.length_c   1.000
_cell.angle_alpha   90.00
_cell.angle_beta   90.00
_cell.angle_gamma   90.00
#
_symmetry.space_group_name_H-M   'P 1'
#
loop_
_entity.id
_entity.type
_entity.pdbx_description
1 polymer ?
#
loop_
_entity_poly.entity_id
_entity_poly.type
_entity_poly.pdbx_seq_one_letter_code
_entity_poly.pdbx_strand_id
1 'polypeptide(L)'
;MILIVLWDLILGAVLRKGKEILLQGFNWESHKYDWWENLEKKVPDIAKSGFTSVWLPPAINSFSPDGYLPQNLYLLSSSYGSEQQLKALLQKLSEYKVRAMADIVINHRIGTTQGHGGLYNRYDGIPLAWDEHAVTSCTGGLGNQSTGDNFHGVPNIDHSQHFVRKDIIGWLQWLLCVGFQDFRFDFARG
;
A
#
# COMPACT_ATOMS: atom_id res chain seq x y z
N MET A 1 -2.62 -11.88 -10.62
CA MET A 1 -2.30 -12.73 -9.46
C MET A 1 -2.48 -11.88 -8.22
N ILE A 2 -3.28 -12.30 -7.24
CA ILE A 2 -3.40 -11.60 -5.96
C ILE A 2 -2.42 -12.29 -5.01
N LEU A 3 -1.45 -11.55 -4.48
CA LEU A 3 -0.51 -12.06 -3.47
C LEU A 3 -0.89 -11.46 -2.11
N ILE A 4 -1.23 -12.34 -1.16
CA ILE A 4 -1.53 -11.98 0.23
C ILE A 4 -0.38 -12.49 1.09
N VAL A 5 0.17 -11.63 1.95
CA VAL A 5 1.18 -12.00 2.93
C VAL A 5 0.64 -11.68 4.33
N LEU A 6 0.52 -12.73 5.16
CA LEU A 6 0.14 -12.62 6.56
C LEU A 6 1.40 -12.45 7.41
N TRP A 7 1.49 -11.38 8.20
CA TRP A 7 2.64 -11.12 9.06
C TRP A 7 2.26 -11.38 10.52
N ASP A 8 2.95 -12.32 11.18
CA ASP A 8 2.79 -12.63 12.60
C ASP A 8 4.15 -12.54 13.31
N LEU A 9 4.46 -11.37 13.87
CA LEU A 9 5.53 -11.19 14.87
C LEU A 9 4.90 -11.27 16.26
N ILE A 10 4.65 -12.49 16.75
CA ILE A 10 4.62 -12.94 18.16
C ILE A 10 4.03 -14.36 18.17
N LEU A 11 4.78 -15.28 18.77
CA LEU A 11 4.41 -16.65 19.18
C LEU A 11 2.96 -17.12 18.87
N GLY A 12 2.82 -17.98 17.86
CA GLY A 12 2.19 -19.30 18.01
C GLY A 12 0.68 -19.43 18.23
N ALA A 13 -0.11 -18.36 18.28
CA ALA A 13 -1.57 -18.46 18.32
C ALA A 13 -2.18 -17.22 17.66
N VAL A 14 -2.68 -17.28 16.41
CA VAL A 14 -4.12 -17.40 16.11
C VAL A 14 -4.37 -17.66 14.60
N LEU A 15 -3.57 -18.49 13.91
CA LEU A 15 -3.85 -18.85 12.50
C LEU A 15 -3.78 -20.35 12.26
N ARG A 16 -4.67 -21.14 12.88
CA ARG A 16 -4.74 -22.61 12.69
C ARG A 16 -6.15 -23.19 12.87
N LYS A 17 -7.20 -22.56 12.33
CA LYS A 17 -8.54 -23.19 12.30
C LYS A 17 -9.27 -23.13 10.96
N GLY A 18 -8.68 -22.54 9.91
CA GLY A 18 -9.29 -22.47 8.57
C GLY A 18 -10.57 -21.62 8.54
N LYS A 19 -10.61 -20.54 9.33
CA LYS A 19 -11.76 -19.64 9.48
C LYS A 19 -11.50 -18.24 8.95
N GLU A 20 -10.41 -18.06 8.22
CA GLU A 20 -9.99 -16.77 7.69
C GLU A 20 -10.94 -16.35 6.56
N ILE A 21 -11.73 -15.31 6.79
CA ILE A 21 -12.67 -14.75 5.81
C ILE A 21 -12.28 -13.29 5.57
N LEU A 22 -11.87 -13.01 4.33
CA LEU A 22 -11.45 -11.69 3.88
C LEU A 22 -12.63 -10.91 3.30
N LEU A 23 -12.77 -9.65 3.72
CA LEU A 23 -13.64 -8.66 3.08
C LEU A 23 -12.80 -7.65 2.30
N GLN A 24 -13.10 -7.43 1.02
CA GLN A 24 -12.64 -6.23 0.34
C GLN A 24 -13.48 -5.04 0.87
N GLY A 25 -12.85 -4.18 1.67
CA GLY A 25 -13.50 -3.10 2.39
C GLY A 25 -13.62 -1.81 1.60
N PHE A 26 -13.74 -1.87 0.27
CA PHE A 26 -13.89 -0.71 -0.61
C PHE A 26 -14.35 -1.12 -2.01
N ASN A 27 -14.80 -0.14 -2.79
CA ASN A 27 -15.02 -0.26 -4.22
C ASN A 27 -14.36 0.92 -4.96
N TRP A 28 -14.52 0.96 -6.28
CA TRP A 28 -13.87 1.98 -7.12
C TRP A 28 -14.31 3.41 -6.79
N GLU A 29 -15.52 3.60 -6.26
CA GLU A 29 -16.12 4.90 -5.95
C GLU A 29 -15.87 5.35 -4.50
N SER A 30 -15.28 4.49 -3.67
CA SER A 30 -15.07 4.76 -2.24
C SER A 30 -14.28 6.05 -1.98
N HIS A 31 -13.36 6.44 -2.87
CA HIS A 31 -12.55 7.65 -2.76
C HIS A 31 -13.34 8.96 -2.90
N LYS A 32 -14.63 8.89 -3.29
CA LYS A 32 -15.51 10.06 -3.43
C LYS A 32 -16.23 10.42 -2.13
N TYR A 33 -15.96 9.70 -1.05
CA TYR A 33 -16.64 9.80 0.23
C TYR A 33 -15.63 9.79 1.38
N ASP A 34 -16.07 10.16 2.59
CA ASP A 34 -15.31 10.01 3.83
C ASP A 34 -15.18 8.52 4.22
N TRP A 35 -14.37 7.77 3.46
CA TRP A 35 -14.41 6.31 3.45
C TRP A 35 -13.94 5.69 4.76
N TRP A 36 -12.91 6.24 5.38
CA TRP A 36 -12.43 5.76 6.68
C TRP A 36 -13.51 5.80 7.76
N GLU A 37 -14.23 6.91 7.89
CA GLU A 37 -15.32 7.03 8.86
C GLU A 37 -16.52 6.14 8.51
N ASN A 38 -16.83 6.02 7.22
CA ASN A 38 -17.91 5.16 6.76
C ASN A 38 -17.62 3.69 7.10
N LEU A 39 -16.39 3.24 6.86
CA LEU A 39 -15.98 1.87 7.15
C LEU A 39 -15.86 1.61 8.65
N GLU A 40 -15.36 2.59 9.43
CA GLU A 40 -15.25 2.49 10.90
C GLU A 40 -16.61 2.19 11.54
N LYS A 41 -17.67 2.89 11.09
CA LYS A 41 -19.06 2.67 11.55
C LYS A 41 -19.58 1.26 11.24
N LYS A 42 -18.99 0.55 10.27
CA LYS A 42 -19.38 -0.80 9.85
C LYS A 42 -18.57 -1.91 10.50
N VAL A 43 -17.47 -1.59 11.19
CA VAL A 43 -16.61 -2.60 11.84
C VAL A 43 -17.39 -3.55 12.75
N PRO A 44 -18.35 -3.11 13.60
CA PRO A 44 -19.13 -4.04 14.42
C PRO A 44 -19.94 -5.05 13.61
N ASP A 45 -20.56 -4.61 12.51
CA ASP A 45 -21.35 -5.47 11.63
C ASP A 45 -20.45 -6.43 10.83
N ILE A 46 -19.29 -5.96 10.39
CA ILE A 46 -18.26 -6.78 9.71
C ILE A 46 -17.82 -7.92 10.63
N ALA A 47 -17.47 -7.62 11.87
CA ALA A 47 -17.05 -8.62 12.84
C ALA A 47 -18.17 -9.61 13.18
N LYS A 48 -19.40 -9.11 13.39
CA LYS A 48 -20.59 -9.95 13.65
C LYS A 48 -20.89 -10.89 12.48
N SER A 49 -20.58 -10.48 11.25
CA SER A 49 -20.75 -11.29 10.04
C SER A 49 -19.67 -12.38 9.88
N GLY A 50 -18.67 -12.41 10.77
CA GLY A 50 -17.64 -13.44 10.80
C GLY A 50 -16.39 -13.15 9.94
N PHE A 51 -16.29 -11.95 9.36
CA PHE A 51 -15.06 -11.54 8.68
C PHE A 51 -13.91 -11.40 9.67
N THR A 52 -12.75 -11.95 9.30
CA THR A 52 -11.55 -11.95 10.14
C THR A 52 -10.52 -10.94 9.68
N SER A 53 -10.61 -10.49 8.43
CA SER A 53 -9.70 -9.51 7.83
C SER A 53 -10.47 -8.58 6.88
N VAL A 54 -10.04 -7.32 6.80
CA VAL A 54 -10.53 -6.33 5.84
C VAL A 54 -9.35 -5.82 5.01
N TRP A 55 -9.41 -6.01 3.71
CA TRP A 55 -8.54 -5.37 2.73
C TRP A 55 -8.99 -3.93 2.51
N LEU A 56 -8.17 -3.00 2.98
CA LEU A 56 -8.33 -1.56 2.83
C LEU A 56 -7.68 -1.10 1.51
N PRO A 57 -8.22 -0.06 0.85
CA PRO A 57 -7.60 0.50 -0.35
C PRO A 57 -6.25 1.16 -0.01
N PRO A 58 -5.44 1.54 -1.02
CA PRO A 58 -4.15 2.19 -0.78
C PRO A 58 -4.32 3.43 0.10
N ALA A 59 -3.71 3.40 1.28
CA ALA A 59 -3.92 4.41 2.32
C ALA A 59 -2.95 5.61 2.23
N ILE A 60 -1.97 5.51 1.32
CA ILE A 60 -0.90 6.48 1.17
C ILE A 60 -1.24 7.57 0.14
N ASN A 61 -0.48 8.65 0.17
CA ASN A 61 -0.57 9.72 -0.80
C ASN A 61 -0.34 9.21 -2.24
N SER A 62 -1.26 9.60 -3.12
CA SER A 62 -1.33 9.17 -4.51
C SER A 62 -1.75 10.35 -5.39
N PHE A 63 -1.30 10.31 -6.64
CA PHE A 63 -1.75 11.23 -7.69
C PHE A 63 -3.16 10.87 -8.19
N SER A 64 -3.51 9.58 -8.23
CA SER A 64 -4.86 9.13 -8.52
C SER A 64 -5.71 9.07 -7.24
N PRO A 65 -6.98 9.51 -7.26
CA PRO A 65 -7.86 9.44 -6.10
C PRO A 65 -8.12 8.01 -5.60
N ASP A 66 -8.11 7.03 -6.49
CA ASP A 66 -8.21 5.60 -6.16
C ASP A 66 -6.99 5.01 -5.45
N GLY A 67 -5.89 5.77 -5.35
CA GLY A 67 -4.70 5.38 -4.58
C GLY A 67 -3.64 4.59 -5.36
N TYR A 68 -3.91 4.19 -6.61
CA TYR A 68 -3.01 3.32 -7.38
C TYR A 68 -1.91 4.06 -8.16
N LEU A 69 -1.72 5.37 -7.98
CA LEU A 69 -0.55 6.11 -8.50
C LEU A 69 0.24 6.76 -7.35
N PRO A 70 0.89 5.95 -6.48
CA PRO A 70 1.48 6.43 -5.24
C PRO A 70 2.68 7.36 -5.47
N GLN A 71 2.88 8.32 -4.55
CA GLN A 71 4.01 9.25 -4.57
C GLN A 71 4.77 9.27 -3.23
N ASN A 72 4.16 9.77 -2.14
CA ASN A 72 4.79 9.78 -0.83
C ASN A 72 4.33 8.59 0.04
N LEU A 73 5.15 7.54 0.09
CA LEU A 73 4.81 6.28 0.79
C LEU A 73 4.62 6.47 2.32
N TYR A 74 5.24 7.48 2.92
CA TYR A 74 5.15 7.75 4.36
C TYR A 74 4.04 8.75 4.74
N LEU A 75 3.27 9.24 3.76
CA LEU A 75 2.14 10.14 4.01
C LEU A 75 0.82 9.38 3.92
N LEU A 76 0.17 9.12 5.06
CA LEU A 76 -1.10 8.37 5.17
C LEU A 76 -2.34 9.26 4.95
N SER A 77 -2.20 10.31 4.15
CA SER A 77 -3.31 11.17 3.74
C SER A 77 -3.65 10.84 2.29
N SER A 78 -4.84 10.30 2.07
CA SER A 78 -5.34 9.84 0.77
C SER A 78 -6.75 10.39 0.53
N SER A 79 -7.31 10.16 -0.67
CA SER A 79 -8.69 10.54 -0.97
C SER A 79 -9.74 9.77 -0.16
N TYR A 80 -9.36 8.73 0.57
CA TYR A 80 -10.24 7.98 1.48
C TYR A 80 -10.38 8.64 2.85
N GLY A 81 -9.49 9.57 3.20
CA GLY A 81 -9.49 10.33 4.45
C GLY A 81 -8.08 10.57 5.01
N SER A 82 -8.05 11.27 6.15
CA SER A 82 -6.85 11.66 6.88
C SER A 82 -6.17 10.48 7.61
N GLU A 83 -4.90 10.67 7.96
CA GLU A 83 -4.13 9.71 8.78
C GLU A 83 -4.80 9.46 10.14
N GLN A 84 -5.42 10.48 10.75
CA GLN A 84 -6.12 10.33 12.03
C GLN A 84 -7.34 9.40 11.89
N GLN A 85 -8.14 9.58 10.85
CA GLN A 85 -9.30 8.73 10.58
C GLN A 85 -8.87 7.29 10.24
N LEU A 86 -7.78 7.13 9.48
CA LEU A 86 -7.20 5.81 9.21
C LEU A 86 -6.80 5.12 10.52
N LYS A 87 -6.05 5.81 11.40
CA LYS A 87 -5.63 5.24 12.69
C LYS A 87 -6.83 4.88 13.58
N ALA A 88 -7.88 5.69 13.59
CA ALA A 88 -9.12 5.36 14.30
C ALA A 88 -9.77 4.08 13.75
N LEU A 89 -9.86 3.94 12.42
CA LEU A 89 -10.33 2.72 11.78
C LEU A 89 -9.47 1.50 12.12
N LEU A 90 -8.14 1.61 12.04
CA LEU A 90 -7.22 0.52 12.39
C LEU A 90 -7.38 0.08 13.84
N GLN A 91 -7.48 1.04 14.77
CA GLN A 91 -7.77 0.76 16.17
C GLN A 91 -9.11 0.03 16.32
N LYS A 92 -10.17 0.52 15.64
CA LYS A 92 -11.50 -0.08 15.72
C LYS A 92 -11.52 -1.51 15.21
N LEU A 93 -10.86 -1.78 14.08
CA LEU A 93 -10.70 -3.13 13.53
C LEU A 93 -10.02 -4.06 14.54
N SER A 94 -8.93 -3.60 15.16
CA SER A 94 -8.21 -4.33 16.20
C SER A 94 -9.07 -4.64 17.44
N GLU A 95 -9.83 -3.67 17.95
CA GLU A 95 -10.78 -3.85 19.07
C GLU A 95 -11.82 -4.96 18.80
N TYR A 96 -12.23 -5.09 17.53
CA TYR A 96 -13.19 -6.09 17.08
C TYR A 96 -12.54 -7.38 16.57
N LYS A 97 -11.22 -7.53 16.74
CA LYS A 97 -10.43 -8.70 16.30
C LYS A 97 -10.55 -8.96 14.78
N VAL A 98 -10.67 -7.90 14.01
CA VAL A 98 -10.64 -7.93 12.54
C VAL A 98 -9.31 -7.36 12.09
N ARG A 99 -8.55 -8.13 11.29
CA ARG A 99 -7.22 -7.71 10.83
C ARG A 99 -7.33 -6.67 9.73
N ALA A 100 -6.54 -5.62 9.81
CA ALA A 100 -6.44 -4.61 8.75
C ALA A 100 -5.34 -5.02 7.74
N MET A 101 -5.73 -5.22 6.49
CA MET A 101 -4.83 -5.55 5.38
C MET A 101 -4.59 -4.31 4.52
N ALA A 102 -3.33 -3.90 4.38
CA ALA A 102 -2.95 -2.76 3.53
C ALA A 102 -2.84 -3.20 2.06
N ASP A 103 -3.34 -2.36 1.15
CA ASP A 103 -3.02 -2.48 -0.27
C ASP A 103 -1.65 -1.84 -0.58
N ILE A 104 -0.73 -2.66 -1.08
CA ILE A 104 0.66 -2.31 -1.30
C ILE A 104 0.91 -2.11 -2.79
N VAL A 105 1.02 -0.85 -3.20
CA VAL A 105 1.32 -0.44 -4.58
C VAL A 105 2.80 -0.06 -4.67
N ILE A 106 3.63 -0.97 -5.16
CA ILE A 106 5.11 -0.79 -5.24
C ILE A 106 5.72 -1.15 -6.60
N ASN A 107 4.92 -1.55 -7.58
CA ASN A 107 5.42 -1.77 -8.94
C ASN A 107 5.89 -0.45 -9.60
N HIS A 108 5.14 0.63 -9.38
CA HIS A 108 5.39 1.95 -9.93
C HIS A 108 5.19 3.04 -8.87
N ARG A 109 5.79 4.20 -9.10
CA ARG A 109 5.72 5.35 -8.18
C ARG A 109 5.94 6.65 -8.96
N ILE A 110 5.12 7.67 -8.70
CA ILE A 110 5.17 8.95 -9.40
C ILE A 110 6.30 9.82 -8.84
N GLY A 111 7.21 10.29 -9.70
CA GLY A 111 8.25 11.24 -9.31
C GLY A 111 7.70 12.62 -8.95
N THR A 112 8.42 13.36 -8.12
CA THR A 112 8.12 14.74 -7.74
C THR A 112 8.81 15.76 -8.65
N THR A 113 9.93 15.37 -9.26
CA THR A 113 10.78 16.24 -10.09
C THR A 113 11.22 15.54 -11.37
N GLN A 114 11.57 16.33 -12.38
CA GLN A 114 12.07 15.82 -13.65
C GLN A 114 13.56 15.48 -13.54
N GLY A 115 13.94 14.31 -14.03
CA GLY A 115 15.33 13.86 -14.15
C GLY A 115 15.70 13.52 -15.59
N HIS A 116 16.43 12.43 -15.76
CA HIS A 116 16.83 11.89 -17.07
C HIS A 116 15.65 11.85 -18.06
N GLY A 117 15.89 12.33 -19.29
CA GLY A 117 14.87 12.34 -20.35
C GLY A 117 13.71 13.33 -20.15
N GLY A 118 13.77 14.21 -19.13
CA GLY A 118 12.69 15.15 -18.82
C GLY A 118 11.45 14.49 -18.20
N LEU A 119 11.59 13.26 -17.71
CA LEU A 119 10.51 12.48 -17.10
C LEU A 119 10.46 12.73 -15.59
N TYR A 120 9.27 12.63 -15.01
CA TYR A 120 9.08 12.69 -13.55
C TYR A 120 9.52 11.37 -12.89
N ASN A 121 10.83 11.15 -12.82
CA ASN A 121 11.49 9.91 -12.37
C ASN A 121 12.43 10.12 -11.17
N ARG A 122 12.36 11.30 -10.53
CA ARG A 122 13.06 11.63 -9.29
C ARG A 122 12.06 11.91 -8.17
N TYR A 123 12.43 11.60 -6.93
CA TYR A 123 11.54 11.68 -5.77
C TYR A 123 12.04 12.71 -4.75
N ASP A 124 12.59 13.82 -5.24
CA ASP A 124 13.17 14.88 -4.41
C ASP A 124 12.12 15.50 -3.46
N GLY A 125 12.53 15.86 -2.25
CA GLY A 125 11.70 16.60 -1.28
C GLY A 125 10.70 15.76 -0.48
N ILE A 126 10.65 14.44 -0.68
CA ILE A 126 9.80 13.50 0.09
C ILE A 126 10.64 12.36 0.68
N PRO A 127 10.14 11.64 1.71
CA PRO A 127 10.77 10.42 2.20
C PRO A 127 11.03 9.42 1.06
N LEU A 128 12.14 8.69 1.19
CA LEU A 128 12.68 7.83 0.12
C LEU A 128 12.94 8.65 -1.14
N ALA A 129 13.80 9.67 -1.00
CA ALA A 129 14.22 10.60 -2.04
C ALA A 129 15.16 9.92 -3.05
N TRP A 130 14.64 8.90 -3.72
CA TRP A 130 15.36 8.17 -4.75
C TRP A 130 15.58 9.05 -5.99
N ASP A 131 16.64 8.73 -6.72
CA ASP A 131 16.91 9.28 -8.04
C ASP A 131 16.51 8.28 -9.14
N GLU A 132 16.90 8.58 -10.37
CA GLU A 132 16.56 7.79 -11.55
C GLU A 132 17.08 6.35 -11.50
N HIS A 133 18.05 6.01 -10.64
CA HIS A 133 18.56 4.63 -10.50
C HIS A 133 17.57 3.71 -9.77
N ALA A 134 16.57 4.27 -9.09
CA ALA A 134 15.46 3.48 -8.53
C ALA A 134 14.38 3.14 -9.56
N VAL A 135 14.47 3.68 -10.77
CA VAL A 135 13.50 3.48 -11.85
C VAL A 135 14.11 2.58 -12.93
N THR A 136 13.30 1.68 -13.47
CA THR A 136 13.77 0.74 -14.51
C THR A 136 14.12 1.48 -15.80
N SER A 137 15.19 1.05 -16.48
CA SER A 137 15.66 1.68 -17.73
C SER A 137 14.61 1.64 -18.85
N CYS A 138 13.79 0.59 -18.90
CA CYS A 138 12.70 0.48 -19.89
C CYS A 138 11.49 1.37 -19.61
N THR A 139 11.45 2.06 -18.46
CA THR A 139 10.37 3.00 -18.11
C THR A 139 10.89 4.41 -17.81
N GLY A 140 12.08 4.73 -18.34
CA GLY A 140 12.64 6.08 -18.31
C GLY A 140 13.58 6.35 -17.14
N GLY A 141 14.02 5.32 -16.41
CA GLY A 141 15.04 5.43 -15.38
C GLY A 141 16.46 5.11 -15.87
N LEU A 142 17.38 5.02 -14.91
CA LEU A 142 18.77 4.62 -15.09
C LEU A 142 19.11 3.30 -14.37
N GLY A 143 18.11 2.64 -13.76
CA GLY A 143 18.24 1.32 -13.16
C GLY A 143 18.25 0.18 -14.19
N ASN A 144 18.17 -1.05 -13.69
CA ASN A 144 18.12 -2.26 -14.49
C ASN A 144 16.79 -2.38 -15.27
N GLN A 145 16.71 -3.39 -16.14
CA GLN A 145 15.45 -3.72 -16.82
C GLN A 145 14.42 -4.25 -15.81
N SER A 146 13.13 -4.02 -16.09
CA SER A 146 12.05 -4.56 -15.27
C SER A 146 12.12 -6.08 -15.16
N THR A 147 11.82 -6.60 -13.97
CA THR A 147 11.77 -8.04 -13.68
C THR A 147 10.44 -8.70 -14.06
N GLY A 148 9.40 -7.89 -14.32
CA GLY A 148 8.08 -8.32 -14.74
C GLY A 148 7.43 -7.30 -15.67
N ASP A 149 6.09 -7.35 -15.75
CA ASP A 149 5.30 -6.48 -16.61
C ASP A 149 5.41 -4.99 -16.22
N ASN A 150 5.47 -4.12 -17.23
CA ASN A 150 5.45 -2.68 -17.00
C ASN A 150 4.01 -2.16 -16.84
N PHE A 151 3.81 -1.31 -15.84
CA PHE A 151 2.65 -0.42 -15.80
C PHE A 151 2.95 0.82 -16.63
N HIS A 152 2.33 0.91 -17.80
CA HIS A 152 2.67 1.92 -18.80
C HIS A 152 2.29 3.34 -18.39
N GLY A 153 3.06 4.33 -18.84
CA GLY A 153 2.78 5.76 -18.65
C GLY A 153 3.36 6.38 -17.38
N VAL A 154 4.01 5.58 -16.51
CA VAL A 154 4.60 6.03 -15.23
C VAL A 154 5.92 5.31 -14.93
N PRO A 155 6.78 5.86 -14.06
CA PRO A 155 8.04 5.22 -13.67
C PRO A 155 7.79 3.90 -12.91
N ASN A 156 8.42 2.82 -13.37
CA ASN A 156 8.38 1.51 -12.69
C ASN A 156 9.64 1.35 -11.84
N ILE A 157 9.47 0.79 -10.64
CA ILE A 157 10.53 0.71 -9.62
C ILE A 157 11.45 -0.48 -9.90
N ASP A 158 12.76 -0.24 -9.86
CA ASP A 158 13.79 -1.27 -10.01
C ASP A 158 14.02 -2.01 -8.69
N HIS A 159 13.23 -3.06 -8.45
CA HIS A 159 13.36 -3.94 -7.29
C HIS A 159 14.65 -4.78 -7.27
N SER A 160 15.45 -4.77 -8.34
CA SER A 160 16.76 -5.44 -8.34
C SER A 160 17.82 -4.64 -7.56
N GLN A 161 17.59 -3.36 -7.29
CA GLN A 161 18.46 -2.53 -6.47
C GLN A 161 18.35 -2.86 -4.99
N HIS A 162 19.49 -3.02 -4.32
CA HIS A 162 19.52 -3.31 -2.88
C HIS A 162 18.89 -2.18 -2.04
N PHE A 163 19.19 -0.92 -2.36
CA PHE A 163 18.67 0.21 -1.60
C PHE A 163 17.15 0.34 -1.70
N VAL A 164 16.58 0.12 -2.90
CA VAL A 164 15.12 0.08 -3.11
C VAL A 164 14.48 -0.97 -2.23
N ARG A 165 14.97 -2.22 -2.25
CA ARG A 165 14.41 -3.29 -1.39
C ARG A 165 14.52 -2.97 0.09
N LYS A 166 15.67 -2.48 0.54
CA LYS A 166 15.91 -2.11 1.94
C LYS A 166 14.89 -1.08 2.41
N ASP A 167 14.68 -0.03 1.60
CA ASP A 167 13.78 1.07 1.93
C ASP A 167 12.31 0.62 1.92
N ILE A 168 11.89 -0.18 0.94
CA ILE A 168 10.54 -0.75 0.88
C ILE A 168 10.28 -1.67 2.08
N ILE A 169 11.24 -2.52 2.46
CA ILE A 169 11.11 -3.36 3.66
C ILE A 169 10.95 -2.49 4.91
N GLY A 170 11.74 -1.42 5.05
CA GLY A 170 11.60 -0.47 6.15
C GLY A 170 10.24 0.21 6.19
N TRP A 171 9.69 0.57 5.03
CA TRP A 171 8.35 1.13 4.91
C TRP A 171 7.25 0.10 5.25
N LEU A 172 7.36 -1.14 4.79
CA LEU A 172 6.42 -2.21 5.16
C LEU A 172 6.43 -2.48 6.66
N GLN A 173 7.62 -2.51 7.30
CA GLN A 173 7.73 -2.63 8.75
C GLN A 173 7.09 -1.45 9.47
N TRP A 174 7.23 -0.23 8.94
CA TRP A 174 6.57 0.94 9.48
C TRP A 174 5.03 0.86 9.38
N LEU A 175 4.47 0.33 8.28
CA LEU A 175 3.01 0.09 8.18
C LEU A 175 2.50 -0.87 9.25
N LEU A 176 3.29 -1.89 9.63
CA LEU A 176 2.95 -2.76 10.76
C LEU A 176 2.92 -1.98 12.08
N CYS A 177 3.88 -1.07 12.30
CA CYS A 177 3.88 -0.19 13.46
C CYS A 177 2.71 0.80 13.48
N VAL A 178 2.20 1.21 12.31
CA VAL A 178 1.01 2.06 12.17
C VAL A 178 -0.27 1.33 12.61
N GLY A 179 -0.30 0.00 12.49
CA GLY A 179 -1.42 -0.84 12.94
C GLY A 179 -2.01 -1.75 11.85
N PHE A 180 -1.44 -1.77 10.64
CA PHE A 180 -1.76 -2.81 9.68
C PHE A 180 -1.18 -4.15 10.13
N GLN A 181 -1.77 -5.26 9.67
CA GLN A 181 -1.39 -6.61 10.08
C GLN A 181 -1.09 -7.53 8.90
N ASP A 182 -1.63 -7.22 7.73
CA ASP A 182 -1.46 -8.01 6.51
C ASP A 182 -1.21 -7.12 5.31
N PHE A 183 -0.68 -7.71 4.23
CA PHE A 183 -0.44 -7.01 2.97
C PHE A 183 -1.11 -7.73 1.80
N ARG A 184 -1.75 -6.94 0.93
CA ARG A 184 -2.15 -7.34 -0.42
C ARG A 184 -1.24 -6.60 -1.40
N PHE A 185 -0.48 -7.32 -2.22
CA PHE A 185 0.40 -6.70 -3.20
C PHE A 185 -0.35 -6.44 -4.51
N ASP A 186 -0.43 -5.16 -4.88
CA ASP A 186 -0.99 -4.73 -6.15
C ASP A 186 -0.06 -5.10 -7.31
N PHE A 187 -0.67 -5.41 -8.45
CA PHE A 187 0.02 -5.69 -9.71
C PHE A 187 1.26 -6.60 -9.58
N ALA A 188 1.20 -7.64 -8.74
CA ALA A 188 2.34 -8.52 -8.40
C ALA A 188 2.97 -9.33 -9.58
N ARG A 189 2.50 -9.12 -10.81
CA ARG A 189 3.10 -9.67 -12.03
C ARG A 189 4.15 -8.72 -12.64
N GLY A 190 4.18 -7.46 -12.20
CA GLY A 190 5.22 -6.48 -12.50
C GLY A 190 6.37 -6.59 -11.53
#